data_AF-A0A151HQF9-F1
#
_entry.id   AF-A0A151HQF9-F1
#
_cell.length_a   1.000
_cell.length_b   1.000
_cell.length_c   1.000
_cell.angle_alpha   90.00
_cell.angle_beta   90.00
_cell.angle_gamma   90.00
#
_symmetry.space_group_name_H-M   'P 1'
#
loop_
_entity.id
_entity.type
_entity.pdbx_description
1 polymer ?
#
loop_
_entity_poly.entity_id
_entity_poly.type
_entity_poly.pdbx_seq_one_letter_code
_entity_poly.pdbx_strand_id
1 'polypeptide(L)'
;MSLAAHVPVRFRSNLLQQRKEGQEEDEEARKKREAVARERQREIEREMRLERNKRSRNDEDRDVSERVALGLPPTKKAAAGEGVFDTRLFNQSAGVDSGFDGGNDEAYNLYDQPLFANRSNNAAIYQFSRERLINSVGHTGDVPSFAGADRSTFTRTAPVEFEKDVSDPFGLDNLLSEAKKK
;
A
#
# COMPACT_ATOMS: atom_id res chain seq x y z
N MET A 1 53.00 50.64 -43.70
CA MET A 1 52.81 50.57 -42.24
C MET A 1 52.33 49.17 -41.89
N SER A 2 53.17 48.36 -41.24
CA SER A 2 52.74 47.13 -40.57
C SER A 2 53.71 46.91 -39.42
N LEU A 3 53.31 47.30 -38.21
CA LEU A 3 54.07 47.03 -36.99
C LEU A 3 53.81 45.57 -36.60
N ALA A 4 54.75 44.69 -36.88
CA ALA A 4 54.77 43.35 -36.32
C ALA A 4 55.19 43.45 -34.85
N ALA A 5 54.23 43.31 -33.93
CA ALA A 5 54.51 43.25 -32.50
C ALA A 5 55.41 42.03 -32.18
N HIS A 6 56.67 42.29 -31.86
CA HIS A 6 57.62 41.27 -31.42
C HIS A 6 57.36 40.93 -29.94
N VAL A 7 56.57 39.89 -29.70
CA VAL A 7 56.34 39.35 -28.36
C VAL A 7 57.56 38.52 -27.95
N PRO A 8 58.23 38.83 -26.82
CA PRO A 8 59.41 38.10 -26.37
C PRO A 8 59.13 36.59 -26.18
N VAL A 9 60.08 35.75 -26.59
CA VAL A 9 59.97 34.28 -26.66
C VAL A 9 59.49 33.65 -25.35
N ARG A 10 59.88 34.22 -24.20
CA ARG A 10 59.47 33.78 -22.85
C ARG A 10 57.98 33.99 -22.55
N PHE A 11 57.36 35.00 -23.15
CA PHE A 11 55.92 35.24 -23.01
C PHE A 11 55.11 34.30 -23.93
N ARG A 12 55.65 33.95 -25.10
CA ARG A 12 55.04 32.95 -25.99
C ARG A 12 55.09 31.54 -25.39
N SER A 13 56.17 31.15 -24.72
CA SER A 13 56.28 29.84 -24.07
C SER A 13 55.28 29.70 -22.92
N ASN A 14 55.13 30.71 -22.07
CA ASN A 14 54.13 30.68 -20.98
C ASN A 14 52.69 30.62 -21.50
N LEU A 15 52.37 31.32 -22.60
CA LEU A 15 51.03 31.30 -23.18
C LEU A 15 50.68 29.93 -23.81
N LEU A 16 51.67 29.25 -24.39
CA LEU A 16 51.53 27.88 -24.91
C LEU A 16 51.35 26.86 -23.78
N GLN A 17 52.03 27.08 -22.65
CA GLN A 17 51.91 26.23 -21.46
C GLN A 17 50.52 26.39 -20.82
N GLN A 18 50.04 27.61 -20.62
CA GLN A 18 48.67 27.85 -20.14
C GLN A 18 47.58 27.32 -21.09
N ARG A 19 47.80 27.39 -22.42
CA ARG A 19 46.87 26.78 -23.39
C ARG A 19 46.87 25.26 -23.31
N LYS A 20 48.03 24.63 -23.10
CA LYS A 20 48.12 23.17 -22.92
C LYS A 20 47.46 22.74 -21.62
N GLU A 21 47.74 23.42 -20.51
CA GLU A 21 47.13 23.15 -19.21
C GLU A 21 45.60 23.31 -19.28
N GLY A 22 45.10 24.37 -19.91
CA GLY A 22 43.65 24.55 -20.12
C GLY A 22 43.03 23.51 -21.06
N GLN A 23 43.77 23.02 -22.07
CA GLN A 23 43.31 21.92 -22.93
C GLN A 23 43.29 20.57 -22.21
N GLU A 24 44.28 20.30 -21.36
CA GLU A 24 44.34 19.09 -20.54
C GLU A 24 43.21 19.08 -19.50
N GLU A 25 42.92 20.22 -18.87
CA GLU A 25 41.81 20.36 -17.91
C GLU A 25 40.44 20.15 -18.59
N ASP A 26 40.24 20.68 -19.81
CA ASP A 26 39.04 20.44 -20.61
C ASP A 26 38.91 18.98 -21.07
N GLU A 27 40.00 18.34 -21.47
CA GLU A 27 40.02 16.91 -21.83
C GLU A 27 39.66 16.03 -20.62
N GLU A 28 40.21 16.34 -19.44
CA GLU A 28 39.88 15.64 -18.21
C GLU A 28 38.42 15.83 -17.79
N ALA A 29 37.88 17.04 -17.94
CA ALA A 29 36.47 17.32 -17.67
C ALA A 29 35.56 16.53 -18.64
N ARG A 30 35.94 16.40 -19.91
CA ARG A 30 35.22 15.60 -20.90
C ARG A 30 35.26 14.11 -20.55
N LYS A 31 36.43 13.61 -20.14
CA LYS A 31 36.63 12.21 -19.72
C LYS A 31 35.85 11.85 -18.46
N LYS A 32 35.75 12.77 -17.49
CA LYS A 32 34.91 12.62 -16.29
C LYS A 32 33.43 12.51 -16.64
N ARG A 33 32.92 13.37 -17.53
CA ARG A 33 31.51 13.28 -18.01
C ARG A 33 31.24 11.98 -18.76
N GLU A 34 32.17 11.57 -19.62
CA GLU A 34 32.06 10.33 -20.38
C GLU A 34 32.11 9.08 -19.49
N ALA A 35 32.91 9.10 -18.41
CA ALA A 35 32.93 8.04 -17.42
C ALA A 35 31.58 7.90 -16.70
N VAL A 36 30.97 9.01 -16.28
CA VAL A 36 29.63 9.01 -15.66
C VAL A 36 28.55 8.52 -16.62
N ALA A 37 28.61 8.95 -17.89
CA ALA A 37 27.66 8.47 -18.91
C ALA A 37 27.79 6.95 -19.13
N ARG A 38 29.02 6.45 -19.20
CA ARG A 38 29.30 5.01 -19.37
C ARG A 38 28.89 4.19 -18.16
N GLU A 39 29.06 4.72 -16.95
CA GLU A 39 28.63 4.07 -15.71
C GLU A 39 27.11 3.94 -15.66
N ARG A 40 26.38 5.04 -15.94
CA ARG A 40 24.91 5.03 -16.02
C ARG A 40 24.39 4.07 -17.09
N GLN A 41 25.03 4.02 -18.26
CA GLN A 41 24.65 3.07 -19.30
C GLN A 41 24.83 1.60 -18.84
N ARG A 42 25.95 1.29 -18.17
CA ARG A 42 26.19 -0.06 -17.61
C ARG A 42 25.24 -0.42 -16.47
N GLU A 43 24.77 0.58 -15.72
CA GLU A 43 23.78 0.38 -14.65
C GLU A 43 22.39 0.12 -15.23
N ILE A 44 21.93 0.93 -16.18
CA ILE A 44 20.66 0.74 -16.90
C ILE A 44 20.65 -0.61 -17.62
N GLU A 45 21.75 -1.01 -18.27
CA GLU A 45 21.83 -2.30 -18.94
C GLU A 45 21.71 -3.48 -17.95
N ARG A 46 22.37 -3.38 -16.79
CA ARG A 46 22.24 -4.38 -15.72
C ARG A 46 20.82 -4.42 -15.18
N GLU A 47 20.20 -3.26 -14.95
CA GLU A 47 18.83 -3.14 -14.44
C GLU A 47 17.82 -3.72 -15.42
N MET A 48 17.89 -3.36 -16.71
CA MET A 48 17.05 -3.89 -17.78
C MET A 48 17.17 -5.42 -17.90
N ARG A 49 18.39 -5.94 -17.75
CA ARG A 49 18.64 -7.39 -17.76
C ARG A 49 18.05 -8.07 -16.52
N LEU A 50 18.16 -7.45 -15.35
CA LEU A 50 17.60 -7.96 -14.10
C LEU A 50 16.06 -7.93 -14.14
N GLU A 51 15.48 -6.85 -14.64
CA GLU A 51 14.05 -6.65 -14.77
C GLU A 51 13.44 -7.63 -15.77
N ARG A 52 14.09 -7.85 -16.92
CA ARG A 52 13.67 -8.87 -17.89
C ARG A 52 13.69 -10.28 -17.30
N ASN A 53 14.69 -10.59 -16.47
CA ASN A 53 14.79 -11.89 -15.79
C ASN A 53 13.74 -12.05 -14.67
N LYS A 54 13.42 -10.97 -13.93
CA LYS A 54 12.36 -10.95 -12.91
C LYS A 54 10.96 -11.13 -13.52
N ARG A 55 10.64 -10.39 -14.59
CA ARG A 55 9.35 -10.50 -15.29
C ARG A 55 9.15 -11.91 -15.87
N SER A 56 10.17 -12.46 -16.55
CA SER A 56 10.08 -13.79 -17.17
C SER A 56 9.89 -14.95 -16.18
N ARG A 57 10.45 -14.88 -14.96
CA ARG A 57 10.32 -15.97 -13.99
C ARG A 57 8.98 -15.92 -13.26
N ASN A 58 8.48 -14.73 -12.95
CA ASN A 58 7.24 -14.59 -12.19
C ASN A 58 5.99 -14.79 -13.07
N ASP A 59 6.07 -14.54 -14.38
CA ASP A 59 4.93 -14.70 -15.29
C ASP A 59 4.58 -16.19 -15.55
N GLU A 60 5.51 -17.11 -15.34
CA GLU A 60 5.28 -18.55 -15.51
C GLU A 60 4.53 -19.17 -14.34
N ASP A 61 4.77 -18.69 -13.11
CA ASP A 61 4.16 -19.18 -11.87
C ASP A 61 2.88 -18.43 -11.48
N ARG A 62 2.45 -17.43 -12.26
CA ARG A 62 1.19 -16.71 -12.01
C ARG A 62 0.00 -17.64 -12.19
N ASP A 63 -0.89 -17.61 -11.20
CA ASP A 63 -2.20 -18.23 -11.29
C ASP A 63 -2.94 -17.75 -12.54
N VAL A 64 -3.65 -18.66 -13.19
CA VAL A 64 -4.42 -18.41 -14.42
C VAL A 64 -5.37 -17.22 -14.23
N SER A 65 -5.92 -17.14 -13.03
CA SER A 65 -6.82 -16.10 -12.55
C SER A 65 -6.21 -14.69 -12.59
N GLU A 66 -4.93 -14.55 -12.24
CA GLU A 66 -4.17 -13.29 -12.31
C GLU A 66 -3.71 -13.00 -13.73
N ARG A 67 -3.39 -14.03 -14.51
CA ARG A 67 -3.03 -13.89 -15.92
C ARG A 67 -4.20 -13.35 -16.73
N VAL A 68 -5.41 -13.85 -16.48
CA VAL A 68 -6.64 -13.35 -17.10
C VAL A 68 -6.89 -11.89 -16.70
N ALA A 69 -6.73 -11.55 -15.42
CA ALA A 69 -6.88 -10.17 -14.93
C ALA A 69 -5.84 -9.20 -15.53
N LEU A 70 -4.62 -9.68 -15.78
CA LEU A 70 -3.54 -8.93 -16.43
C LEU A 70 -3.60 -8.99 -17.97
N GLY A 71 -4.60 -9.66 -18.55
CA GLY A 71 -4.73 -9.82 -20.01
C GLY A 71 -3.59 -10.60 -20.68
N LEU A 72 -2.81 -11.37 -19.90
CA LEU A 72 -1.72 -12.21 -20.40
C LEU A 72 -2.28 -13.46 -21.07
N PRO A 73 -1.76 -13.86 -22.24
CA PRO A 73 -2.20 -15.09 -22.89
C PRO A 73 -1.89 -16.31 -22.00
N PRO A 74 -2.75 -17.34 -22.00
CA PRO A 74 -2.50 -18.57 -21.26
C PRO A 74 -1.20 -19.23 -21.75
N THR A 75 -0.42 -19.81 -20.82
CA THR A 75 0.78 -20.57 -21.19
C THR A 75 0.40 -21.81 -21.99
N LYS A 76 1.25 -22.17 -22.96
CA LYS A 76 1.09 -23.39 -23.77
C LYS A 76 1.00 -24.67 -22.93
N LYS A 77 1.55 -24.68 -21.71
CA LYS A 77 1.46 -25.80 -20.75
C LYS A 77 0.04 -25.98 -20.17
N ALA A 78 -0.72 -24.89 -20.05
CA ALA A 78 -2.10 -24.92 -19.56
C ALA A 78 -3.08 -25.37 -20.67
N ALA A 79 -2.71 -25.24 -21.94
CA ALA A 79 -3.57 -25.61 -23.08
C ALA A 79 -3.63 -27.12 -23.39
N ALA A 80 -2.83 -27.96 -22.73
CA ALA A 80 -2.55 -29.34 -23.19
C ALA A 80 -3.39 -30.46 -22.54
N GLY A 81 -4.25 -30.18 -21.55
CA GLY A 81 -5.08 -31.23 -20.95
C GLY A 81 -6.16 -30.66 -20.07
N GLU A 82 -7.40 -30.80 -20.55
CA GLU A 82 -8.68 -30.42 -19.91
C GLU A 82 -8.77 -28.93 -19.53
N GLY A 83 -9.88 -28.27 -19.88
CA GLY A 83 -10.01 -26.81 -19.82
C GLY A 83 -9.50 -26.22 -18.51
N VAL A 84 -8.59 -25.26 -18.59
CA VAL A 84 -8.08 -24.58 -17.40
C VAL A 84 -9.18 -23.67 -16.90
N PHE A 85 -9.89 -24.11 -15.87
CA PHE A 85 -10.95 -23.34 -15.29
C PHE A 85 -10.45 -22.52 -14.09
N ASP A 86 -11.01 -21.34 -13.87
CA ASP A 86 -10.71 -20.51 -12.69
C ASP A 86 -11.38 -21.12 -11.47
N THR A 87 -10.58 -21.57 -10.49
CA THR A 87 -11.06 -22.17 -9.24
C THR A 87 -11.99 -21.25 -8.45
N ARG A 88 -11.84 -19.93 -8.61
CA ARG A 88 -12.72 -18.93 -7.98
C ARG A 88 -14.13 -18.92 -8.56
N LEU A 89 -14.35 -19.51 -9.73
CA LEU A 89 -15.68 -19.67 -10.32
C LEU A 89 -16.43 -20.86 -9.73
N PHE A 90 -15.73 -21.93 -9.34
CA PHE A 90 -16.35 -23.12 -8.73
C PHE A 90 -16.52 -22.98 -7.22
N ASN A 91 -15.73 -22.11 -6.59
CA ASN A 91 -15.88 -21.78 -5.18
C ASN A 91 -16.97 -20.73 -4.91
N GLN A 92 -17.89 -20.53 -5.85
CA GLN A 92 -19.07 -19.67 -5.67
C GLN A 92 -20.25 -20.58 -5.35
N SER A 93 -20.79 -20.46 -4.14
CA SER A 93 -22.06 -21.12 -3.76
C SER A 93 -23.28 -20.45 -4.40
N ALA A 94 -23.10 -19.32 -5.09
CA ALA A 94 -24.16 -18.57 -5.74
C ALA A 94 -24.51 -19.25 -7.08
N GLY A 95 -25.67 -19.93 -7.13
CA GLY A 95 -26.24 -20.44 -8.38
C GLY A 95 -26.99 -21.76 -8.27
N VAL A 96 -26.66 -22.61 -7.30
CA VAL A 96 -27.40 -23.86 -7.05
C VAL A 96 -28.59 -23.68 -6.10
N ASP A 97 -28.54 -22.65 -5.26
CA ASP A 97 -29.55 -22.38 -4.22
C ASP A 97 -30.66 -21.43 -4.69
N SER A 98 -30.41 -20.64 -5.75
CA SER A 98 -31.30 -19.57 -6.21
C SER A 98 -32.23 -19.96 -7.36
N GLY A 99 -32.26 -21.24 -7.78
CA GLY A 99 -32.67 -21.59 -9.15
C GLY A 99 -34.03 -22.26 -9.37
N PHE A 100 -34.52 -23.08 -8.43
CA PHE A 100 -35.75 -23.86 -8.68
C PHE A 100 -36.27 -24.53 -7.40
N ASP A 101 -37.23 -23.92 -6.72
CA ASP A 101 -37.93 -24.55 -5.58
C ASP A 101 -39.12 -25.40 -6.05
N GLY A 102 -38.88 -26.32 -6.99
CA GLY A 102 -39.86 -27.37 -7.34
C GLY A 102 -41.24 -26.92 -7.88
N GLY A 103 -41.41 -25.65 -8.26
CA GLY A 103 -42.72 -25.08 -8.63
C GLY A 103 -43.57 -24.62 -7.44
N ASN A 104 -42.95 -24.44 -6.25
CA ASN A 104 -43.59 -23.82 -5.10
C ASN A 104 -43.68 -22.29 -5.29
N ASP A 105 -44.70 -21.85 -6.03
CA ASP A 105 -45.02 -20.43 -6.23
C ASP A 105 -45.35 -19.69 -4.91
N GLU A 106 -45.61 -20.45 -3.84
CA GLU A 106 -45.95 -19.95 -2.50
C GLU A 106 -44.74 -19.40 -1.73
N ALA A 107 -43.51 -19.75 -2.13
CA ALA A 107 -42.29 -19.41 -1.40
C ALA A 107 -41.83 -17.95 -1.58
N TYR A 108 -42.47 -17.15 -2.45
CA TYR A 108 -42.20 -15.71 -2.65
C TYR A 108 -40.71 -15.32 -2.83
N ASN A 109 -39.90 -16.22 -3.39
CA ASN A 109 -38.49 -15.99 -3.66
C ASN A 109 -38.31 -15.26 -5.01
N LEU A 110 -38.75 -14.00 -5.09
CA LEU A 110 -38.65 -13.17 -6.31
C LEU A 110 -37.22 -12.68 -6.59
N TYR A 111 -36.36 -12.65 -5.57
CA TYR A 111 -35.01 -12.12 -5.67
C TYR A 111 -33.98 -13.19 -5.33
N ASP A 112 -32.91 -13.23 -6.13
CA ASP A 112 -31.78 -14.14 -5.93
C ASP A 112 -30.94 -13.81 -4.69
N GLN A 113 -31.07 -12.60 -4.14
CA GLN A 113 -30.28 -12.11 -3.03
C GLN A 113 -31.18 -11.56 -1.91
N PRO A 114 -30.86 -11.85 -0.64
CA PRO A 114 -31.59 -11.27 0.48
C PRO A 114 -31.32 -9.76 0.55
N LEU A 115 -32.35 -8.99 0.92
CA LEU A 115 -32.24 -7.53 1.11
C LEU A 115 -31.12 -7.13 2.08
N PHE A 116 -30.83 -7.99 3.07
CA PHE A 116 -29.75 -7.81 4.03
C PHE A 116 -28.76 -8.97 3.96
N ALA A 117 -27.82 -8.90 3.01
CA ALA A 117 -26.75 -9.89 2.84
C ALA A 117 -25.90 -10.10 4.11
N ASN A 118 -25.88 -9.12 5.02
CA ASN A 118 -25.04 -9.14 6.22
C ASN A 118 -25.70 -9.80 7.44
N ARG A 119 -26.92 -10.36 7.34
CA ARG A 119 -27.64 -10.85 8.53
C ARG A 119 -26.91 -11.99 9.27
N SER A 120 -26.27 -12.90 8.55
CA SER A 120 -25.43 -13.97 9.12
C SER A 120 -24.13 -13.42 9.72
N ASN A 121 -23.61 -12.34 9.15
CA ASN A 121 -22.39 -11.65 9.55
C ASN A 121 -22.63 -10.56 10.60
N ASN A 122 -23.85 -10.38 11.12
CA ASN A 122 -24.14 -9.41 12.17
C ASN A 122 -23.31 -9.66 13.44
N ALA A 123 -23.03 -10.94 13.74
CA ALA A 123 -22.12 -11.33 14.83
C ALA A 123 -20.63 -11.04 14.51
N ALA A 124 -20.29 -10.76 13.25
CA ALA A 124 -18.94 -10.47 12.78
C ALA A 124 -18.68 -8.97 12.54
N ILE A 125 -19.69 -8.09 12.72
CA ILE A 125 -19.55 -6.64 12.49
C ILE A 125 -18.44 -6.05 13.36
N TYR A 126 -18.33 -6.48 14.62
CA TYR A 126 -17.20 -6.15 15.47
C TYR A 126 -16.71 -7.40 16.19
N GLN A 127 -15.53 -7.86 15.80
CA GLN A 127 -14.81 -8.95 16.46
C GLN A 127 -13.44 -8.45 16.87
N PHE A 128 -13.22 -8.35 18.18
CA PHE A 128 -11.93 -7.96 18.72
C PHE A 128 -10.89 -9.04 18.42
N SER A 129 -9.84 -8.68 17.71
CA SER A 129 -8.70 -9.56 17.42
C SER A 129 -7.45 -8.95 18.03
N ARG A 130 -6.96 -9.58 19.10
CA ARG A 130 -5.73 -9.16 19.79
C ARG A 130 -4.52 -9.20 18.85
N GLU A 131 -4.47 -10.18 17.95
CA GLU A 131 -3.41 -10.30 16.95
C GLU A 131 -3.42 -9.14 15.95
N ARG A 132 -4.61 -8.75 15.44
CA ARG A 132 -4.72 -7.57 14.57
C ARG A 132 -4.34 -6.28 15.28
N LEU A 133 -4.70 -6.14 16.55
CA LEU A 133 -4.29 -4.99 17.36
C LEU A 133 -2.77 -4.94 17.54
N ILE A 134 -2.14 -6.05 17.92
CA ILE A 134 -0.68 -6.11 18.12
C ILE A 134 0.06 -5.82 16.82
N ASN A 135 -0.43 -6.34 15.68
CA ASN A 135 0.20 -6.10 14.39
C ASN A 135 0.05 -4.64 13.90
N SER A 136 -1.00 -3.93 14.31
CA SER A 136 -1.26 -2.55 13.89
C SER A 136 -0.67 -1.50 14.82
N VAL A 137 -0.72 -1.72 16.13
CA VAL A 137 -0.30 -0.75 17.16
C VAL A 137 1.03 -1.14 17.81
N GLY A 138 1.52 -2.37 17.60
CA GLY A 138 2.63 -2.94 18.35
C GLY A 138 2.17 -3.59 19.65
N HIS A 139 3.11 -4.16 20.41
CA HIS A 139 2.80 -4.80 21.70
C HIS A 139 2.23 -3.77 22.68
N THR A 140 0.92 -3.79 22.91
CA THR A 140 0.22 -2.89 23.83
C THR A 140 0.43 -3.28 25.31
N GLY A 141 1.55 -3.94 25.64
CA GLY A 141 1.84 -4.37 27.02
C GLY A 141 2.05 -3.20 27.98
N ASP A 142 2.45 -2.04 27.43
CA ASP A 142 2.89 -0.89 28.23
C ASP A 142 1.94 0.31 28.14
N VAL A 143 0.73 0.14 27.59
CA VAL A 143 -0.27 1.22 27.63
C VAL A 143 -0.89 1.21 29.03
N PRO A 144 -0.69 2.25 29.87
CA PRO A 144 -1.31 2.30 31.18
C PRO A 144 -2.81 2.18 31.00
N SER A 145 -3.40 1.11 31.51
CA SER A 145 -4.84 0.99 31.55
C SER A 145 -5.39 2.13 32.42
N PHE A 146 -6.49 2.75 31.98
CA PHE A 146 -7.16 3.77 32.79
C PHE A 146 -7.49 3.20 34.18
N ALA A 147 -7.31 4.00 35.24
CA ALA A 147 -7.62 3.59 36.60
C ALA A 147 -9.07 3.07 36.66
N GLY A 148 -9.26 1.80 37.05
CA GLY A 148 -10.59 1.14 37.07
C GLY A 148 -10.94 0.30 35.82
N ALA A 149 -10.05 0.19 34.84
CA ALA A 149 -10.22 -0.69 33.67
C ALA A 149 -9.71 -2.13 33.89
N ASP A 150 -9.19 -2.45 35.08
CA ASP A 150 -8.75 -3.80 35.43
C ASP A 150 -9.96 -4.74 35.52
N ARG A 151 -10.02 -5.67 34.56
CA ARG A 151 -11.08 -6.68 34.44
C ARG A 151 -10.93 -7.81 35.45
N SER A 152 -9.78 -7.93 36.11
CA SER A 152 -9.51 -8.98 37.10
C SER A 152 -10.07 -8.64 38.49
N THR A 153 -10.19 -7.36 38.81
CA THR A 153 -10.61 -6.89 40.14
C THR A 153 -12.12 -6.73 40.30
N PHE A 154 -12.89 -6.63 39.20
CA PHE A 154 -14.33 -6.39 39.28
C PHE A 154 -15.10 -7.13 38.18
N THR A 155 -15.80 -8.20 38.55
CA THR A 155 -16.86 -8.78 37.71
C THR A 155 -18.04 -7.81 37.72
N ARG A 156 -18.30 -7.14 36.60
CA ARG A 156 -19.42 -6.19 36.47
C ARG A 156 -20.75 -6.96 36.50
N THR A 157 -21.37 -7.05 37.68
CA THR A 157 -22.67 -7.72 37.89
C THR A 157 -23.86 -6.74 37.92
N ALA A 158 -23.60 -5.44 37.90
CA ALA A 158 -24.61 -4.39 37.84
C ALA A 158 -24.40 -3.49 36.60
N PRO A 159 -25.48 -2.87 36.07
CA PRO A 159 -25.37 -1.79 35.09
C PRO A 159 -24.44 -0.69 35.59
N VAL A 160 -23.82 0.05 34.67
CA VAL A 160 -22.95 1.18 35.03
C VAL A 160 -23.77 2.23 35.78
N GLU A 161 -23.50 2.37 37.08
CA GLU A 161 -24.03 3.44 37.90
C GLU A 161 -23.13 4.67 37.74
N PHE A 162 -23.74 5.84 37.56
CA PHE A 162 -23.01 7.10 37.54
C PHE A 162 -22.96 7.65 38.97
N GLU A 163 -21.76 7.75 39.54
CA GLU A 163 -21.57 8.48 40.79
C GLU A 163 -21.82 9.97 40.53
N LYS A 164 -22.83 10.54 41.21
CA LYS A 164 -23.21 11.96 41.07
C LYS A 164 -22.29 12.90 41.86
N ASP A 165 -21.14 12.42 42.32
CA ASP A 165 -20.25 13.15 43.21
C ASP A 165 -19.09 13.79 42.44
N VAL A 166 -19.44 14.82 41.67
CA VAL A 166 -18.57 15.97 41.43
C VAL A 166 -19.52 17.15 41.32
N SER A 167 -19.40 18.13 42.22
CA SER A 167 -20.00 19.46 42.05
C SER A 167 -19.99 19.83 40.58
N ASP A 168 -21.18 19.93 39.98
CA ASP A 168 -21.39 20.05 38.54
C ASP A 168 -20.26 20.83 37.85
N PRO A 169 -19.32 20.13 37.17
CA PRO A 169 -18.10 20.74 36.67
C PRO A 169 -18.36 21.75 35.55
N PHE A 170 -19.57 21.76 35.00
CA PHE A 170 -19.99 22.64 33.93
C PHE A 170 -20.95 23.74 34.40
N GLY A 171 -21.36 23.75 35.69
CA GLY A 171 -22.25 24.76 36.26
C GLY A 171 -23.64 24.86 35.61
N LEU A 172 -24.07 23.81 34.91
CA LEU A 172 -25.37 23.66 34.27
C LEU A 172 -26.53 23.67 35.27
N ASP A 173 -26.33 23.20 36.49
CA ASP A 173 -27.34 23.21 37.55
C ASP A 173 -27.75 24.64 37.89
N ASN A 174 -26.79 25.57 37.94
CA ASN A 174 -27.08 26.99 38.14
C ASN A 174 -27.81 27.58 36.93
N LEU A 175 -27.36 27.27 35.71
CA LEU A 175 -27.99 27.73 34.46
C LEU A 175 -29.45 27.26 34.34
N LEU A 176 -29.72 26.00 34.67
CA LEU A 176 -31.05 25.41 34.66
C LEU A 176 -31.94 25.98 35.77
N SER A 177 -31.37 26.31 36.92
CA SER A 177 -32.10 26.95 38.02
C SER A 177 -32.55 28.37 37.65
N GLU A 178 -31.74 29.13 36.92
CA GLU A 178 -32.07 30.49 36.49
C GLU A 178 -33.13 30.50 35.38
N ALA A 179 -33.06 29.54 34.45
CA ALA A 179 -34.08 29.36 33.42
C ALA A 179 -35.45 28.99 34.01
N LYS A 180 -35.49 28.20 35.10
CA LYS A 180 -36.74 27.84 35.81
C LYS A 180 -37.33 28.96 36.66
N LYS A 181 -36.59 30.05 36.88
CA LYS A 181 -37.03 31.18 37.69
C LYS A 181 -37.72 32.28 36.88
N LYS A 182 -37.92 32.06 35.58
CA LYS A 182 -38.75 32.89 34.69
C LYS A 182 -40.15 32.32 34.55
#